data_AF-A0A3D6DUK6-F1
#
_entry.id   AF-A0A3D6DUK6-F1
#
_cell.length_a   1.000
_cell.length_b   1.000
_cell.length_c   1.000
_cell.angle_alpha   90.00
_cell.angle_beta   90.00
_cell.angle_gamma   90.00
#
_symmetry.space_group_name_H-M   'P 1'
#
loop_
_entity.id
_entity.type
_entity.pdbx_description
1 polymer ?
#
loop_
_entity_poly.entity_id
_entity_poly.type
_entity_poly.pdbx_seq_one_letter_code
_entity_poly.pdbx_strand_id
1 'polypeptide(L)'
;MSSLLPDLEKLLAISEAMLSAAGVADWEALASHEAERRAVAEQLPDLLNSGLSATAQERARILIEACLRCDARIHPLVLARQNELRVVLREARPGA
;
A
#
# COMPACT_ATOMS: atom_id res chain seq x y z
N MET A 1 -16.97 8.92 -15.27
CA MET A 1 -17.73 8.10 -14.30
C MET A 1 -16.87 6.88 -13.99
N SER A 2 -15.97 6.99 -13.02
CA SER A 2 -15.15 5.85 -12.58
C SER A 2 -16.03 4.92 -11.74
N SER A 3 -15.88 3.62 -11.92
CA SER A 3 -16.58 2.62 -11.12
C SER A 3 -15.67 2.14 -9.99
N LEU A 4 -16.17 2.15 -8.76
CA LEU A 4 -15.44 1.80 -7.54
C LEU A 4 -14.65 0.48 -7.61
N LEU A 5 -15.19 -0.55 -8.26
CA LEU A 5 -14.59 -1.89 -8.27
C LEU A 5 -13.24 -1.93 -9.00
N PRO A 6 -13.12 -1.45 -10.25
CA PRO A 6 -11.83 -1.27 -10.92
C PRO A 6 -10.79 -0.48 -10.12
N ASP A 7 -11.20 0.56 -9.38
CA ASP A 7 -10.26 1.35 -8.56
C ASP A 7 -9.77 0.54 -7.35
N LEU A 8 -10.63 -0.27 -6.74
CA LEU A 8 -10.25 -1.21 -5.68
C LEU A 8 -9.35 -2.35 -6.22
N GLU A 9 -9.60 -2.84 -7.42
CA GLU A 9 -8.73 -3.82 -8.10
C GLU A 9 -7.35 -3.22 -8.39
N LYS A 10 -7.31 -1.96 -8.85
CA LYS A 10 -6.07 -1.22 -9.03
C LYS A 10 -5.31 -1.04 -7.71
N LEU A 11 -5.99 -0.67 -6.63
CA LEU A 11 -5.38 -0.57 -5.31
C LEU A 11 -4.78 -1.90 -4.84
N LEU A 12 -5.47 -3.01 -5.08
CA LEU A 12 -4.96 -4.34 -4.73
C LEU A 12 -3.69 -4.66 -5.52
N ALA A 13 -3.69 -4.44 -6.83
CA ALA A 13 -2.53 -4.66 -7.68
C ALA A 13 -1.31 -3.84 -7.22
N ILE A 14 -1.53 -2.57 -6.85
CA ILE A 14 -0.45 -1.73 -6.29
C ILE A 14 0.03 -2.28 -4.94
N SER A 15 -0.88 -2.71 -4.07
CA SER A 15 -0.53 -3.28 -2.75
C SER A 15 0.28 -4.58 -2.87
N GLU A 16 -0.01 -5.41 -3.86
CA GLU A 16 0.78 -6.61 -4.19
C GLU A 16 2.15 -6.25 -4.75
N ALA A 17 2.24 -5.22 -5.61
CA ALA A 17 3.51 -4.72 -6.12
C ALA A 17 4.40 -4.15 -5.01
N MET A 18 3.81 -3.37 -4.08
CA MET A 18 4.49 -2.88 -2.88
C MET A 18 5.04 -4.03 -2.03
N LEU A 19 4.24 -5.09 -1.81
CA LEU A 19 4.68 -6.26 -1.05
C LEU A 19 5.84 -6.98 -1.76
N SER A 20 5.78 -7.13 -3.08
CA SER A 20 6.88 -7.70 -3.87
C SER A 20 8.15 -6.88 -3.73
N ALA A 21 8.07 -5.55 -3.92
CA ALA A 21 9.19 -4.62 -3.79
C ALA A 21 9.82 -4.67 -2.39
N ALA A 22 8.99 -4.63 -1.34
CA ALA A 22 9.46 -4.76 0.03
C ALA A 22 10.15 -6.12 0.29
N GLY A 23 9.65 -7.21 -0.31
CA GLY A 23 10.22 -8.55 -0.19
C GLY A 23 11.61 -8.71 -0.81
N VAL A 24 11.93 -7.93 -1.84
CA VAL A 24 13.26 -7.89 -2.48
C VAL A 24 14.10 -6.67 -2.07
N ALA A 25 13.66 -5.94 -1.05
CA ALA A 25 14.31 -4.71 -0.56
C ALA A 25 14.46 -3.60 -1.61
N ASP A 26 13.59 -3.56 -2.62
CA ASP A 26 13.50 -2.47 -3.58
C ASP A 26 12.69 -1.30 -2.97
N TRP A 27 13.39 -0.49 -2.18
CA TRP A 27 12.77 0.62 -1.43
C TRP A 27 12.35 1.79 -2.34
N GLU A 28 12.97 1.93 -3.51
CA GLU A 28 12.62 2.96 -4.50
C GLU A 28 11.31 2.60 -5.19
N ALA A 29 11.18 1.37 -5.69
CA ALA A 29 9.91 0.89 -6.24
C ALA A 29 8.80 0.91 -5.19
N LEU A 30 9.09 0.51 -3.94
CA LEU A 30 8.13 0.58 -2.85
C LEU A 30 7.59 2.00 -2.64
N ALA A 31 8.46 3.02 -2.64
CA ALA A 31 8.05 4.42 -2.49
C ALA A 31 7.25 4.94 -3.69
N SER A 32 7.63 4.54 -4.91
CA SER A 32 6.90 4.90 -6.13
C SER A 32 5.47 4.33 -6.13
N HIS A 33 5.34 3.04 -5.79
CA HIS A 33 4.03 2.38 -5.68
C HIS A 33 3.18 2.96 -4.54
N GLU A 34 3.80 3.35 -3.42
CA GLU A 34 3.07 4.01 -2.32
C GLU A 34 2.47 5.36 -2.76
N ALA A 35 3.22 6.14 -3.54
CA ALA A 35 2.72 7.39 -4.11
C ALA A 35 1.56 7.14 -5.09
N GLU A 36 1.64 6.11 -5.94
CA GLU A 36 0.54 5.74 -6.83
C GLU A 36 -0.70 5.29 -6.03
N ARG A 37 -0.50 4.48 -4.99
CA ARG A 37 -1.58 4.02 -4.10
C ARG A 37 -2.31 5.20 -3.47
N ARG A 38 -1.56 6.20 -2.99
CA ARG A 38 -2.12 7.41 -2.38
C ARG A 38 -2.97 8.20 -3.38
N ALA A 39 -2.48 8.39 -4.60
CA ALA A 39 -3.21 9.10 -5.65
C ALA A 39 -4.55 8.43 -6.00
N VAL A 40 -4.61 7.09 -6.00
CA VAL A 40 -5.87 6.34 -6.21
C VAL A 40 -6.78 6.45 -4.98
N ALA A 41 -6.22 6.34 -3.77
CA ALA A 41 -6.97 6.44 -2.52
C ALA A 41 -7.66 7.81 -2.33
N GLU A 42 -7.03 8.89 -2.80
CA GLU A 42 -7.61 10.24 -2.75
C GLU A 42 -8.86 10.40 -3.65
N GLN A 43 -9.03 9.55 -4.67
CA GLN A 43 -10.16 9.59 -5.60
C GLN A 43 -11.36 8.73 -5.16
N LEU A 44 -11.17 7.87 -4.15
CA LEU A 44 -12.16 6.90 -3.67
C LEU A 44 -13.35 7.47 -2.88
N PRO A 45 -13.21 8.51 -2.03
CA PRO A 45 -14.32 9.03 -1.23
C PRO A 45 -15.56 9.42 -2.05
N ASP A 46 -15.34 9.94 -3.26
CA ASP A 46 -16.42 10.34 -4.17
C ASP A 46 -17.18 9.13 -4.75
N LEU A 47 -16.53 7.97 -4.83
CA LEU A 47 -17.05 6.75 -5.44
C LEU A 47 -17.83 5.87 -4.45
N LEU A 48 -17.47 5.91 -3.16
CA LEU A 48 -18.15 5.15 -2.10
C LEU A 48 -19.60 5.63 -1.87
N ASN A 49 -19.91 6.88 -2.21
CA ASN A 49 -21.24 7.47 -2.09
C ASN A 49 -22.23 7.06 -3.20
N SER A 50 -21.77 6.30 -4.20
CA SER A 50 -22.56 6.00 -5.41
C SER A 50 -23.61 4.88 -5.26
N GLY A 51 -23.74 4.27 -4.08
CA GLY A 51 -24.74 3.23 -3.81
C GLY A 51 -24.45 1.93 -4.58
N LEU A 52 -23.77 0.99 -3.92
CA LEU A 52 -23.42 -0.31 -4.51
C LEU A 52 -24.55 -1.33 -4.32
N SER A 53 -24.72 -2.23 -5.29
CA SER A 53 -25.51 -3.45 -5.10
C SER A 53 -24.86 -4.38 -4.06
N ALA A 54 -25.62 -5.28 -3.43
CA ALA A 54 -25.11 -6.20 -2.42
C ALA A 54 -23.93 -7.06 -2.92
N THR A 55 -23.99 -7.54 -4.16
CA THR A 55 -22.89 -8.29 -4.79
C THR A 55 -21.64 -7.44 -4.98
N ALA A 56 -21.80 -6.16 -5.36
CA ALA A 56 -20.67 -5.24 -5.51
C ALA A 56 -20.06 -4.85 -4.16
N GLN A 57 -20.88 -4.73 -3.11
CA GLN A 57 -20.40 -4.51 -1.74
C GLN A 57 -19.55 -5.66 -1.24
N GLU A 58 -20.00 -6.90 -1.43
CA GLU A 58 -19.23 -8.08 -1.01
C GLU A 58 -17.88 -8.18 -1.74
N ARG A 59 -17.88 -7.93 -3.06
CA ARG A 59 -16.62 -7.90 -3.83
C ARG A 59 -15.69 -6.77 -3.37
N ALA A 60 -16.23 -5.58 -3.12
CA ALA A 60 -15.45 -4.46 -2.61
C ALA A 60 -14.81 -4.80 -1.25
N ARG A 61 -15.57 -5.45 -0.36
CA ARG A 61 -15.07 -5.93 0.94
C ARG A 61 -13.90 -6.90 0.79
N ILE A 62 -14.03 -7.90 -0.08
CA ILE A 62 -12.96 -8.88 -0.35
C ILE A 62 -11.67 -8.18 -0.83
N LEU A 63 -11.80 -7.21 -1.73
CA LEU A 63 -10.67 -6.44 -2.25
C LEU A 63 -10.00 -5.60 -1.15
N ILE A 64 -10.80 -4.90 -0.33
CA ILE A 64 -10.28 -4.11 0.79
C ILE A 64 -9.55 -5.00 1.80
N GLU A 65 -10.14 -6.14 2.18
CA GLU A 65 -9.51 -7.11 3.08
C GLU A 65 -8.20 -7.66 2.50
N ALA A 66 -8.10 -7.86 1.18
CA ALA A 66 -6.87 -8.26 0.52
C ALA A 66 -5.78 -7.17 0.58
N CYS A 67 -6.13 -5.91 0.37
CA CYS A 67 -5.22 -4.77 0.56
C CYS A 67 -4.69 -4.72 2.00
N LEU A 68 -5.57 -4.84 2.99
CA LEU A 68 -5.19 -4.82 4.42
C LEU A 68 -4.22 -5.96 4.77
N ARG A 69 -4.39 -7.15 4.16
CA ARG A 69 -3.43 -8.26 4.33
C ARG A 69 -2.06 -7.94 3.73
N CYS A 70 -2.00 -7.23 2.60
CA CYS A 70 -0.74 -6.79 2.03
C CYS A 70 -0.04 -5.80 2.96
N ASP A 71 -0.77 -4.79 3.45
CA ASP A 71 -0.24 -3.77 4.39
C ASP A 71 0.32 -4.41 5.66
N ALA A 72 -0.39 -5.39 6.24
CA ALA A 72 0.07 -6.12 7.41
C ALA A 72 1.39 -6.89 7.18
N ARG A 73 1.67 -7.31 5.94
CA ARG A 73 2.90 -7.99 5.55
C ARG A 73 4.04 -7.04 5.20
N ILE A 74 3.72 -5.88 4.62
CA ILE A 74 4.71 -4.83 4.28
C ILE A 74 5.25 -4.18 5.56
N HIS A 75 4.38 -3.88 6.53
CA HIS A 75 4.75 -3.17 7.75
C HIS A 75 5.99 -3.72 8.48
N PRO A 76 6.10 -5.02 8.80
CA PRO A 76 7.28 -5.55 9.48
C PRO A 76 8.57 -5.42 8.66
N LEU A 77 8.51 -5.52 7.32
CA LEU A 77 9.67 -5.39 6.44
C LEU A 77 10.22 -3.96 6.47
N VAL A 78 9.33 -2.98 6.37
CA VAL A 78 9.67 -1.56 6.45
C VAL A 78 10.22 -1.21 7.83
N LEU A 79 9.60 -1.72 8.90
CA LEU A 79 10.07 -1.48 10.26
C LEU A 79 11.48 -2.06 10.50
N ALA A 80 11.74 -3.28 10.02
CA ALA A 80 13.06 -3.89 10.09
C ALA A 80 14.10 -3.02 9.39
N ARG A 81 13.81 -2.57 8.16
CA ARG A 81 14.73 -1.70 7.41
C ARG A 81 14.99 -0.36 8.10
N GLN A 82 13.96 0.27 8.65
CA GLN A 82 14.13 1.52 9.41
C GLN A 82 15.01 1.32 10.65
N ASN A 83 14.87 0.19 11.34
CA ASN A 83 15.71 -0.12 12.50
C ASN A 83 17.18 -0.32 12.09
N GLU A 84 17.44 -1.05 10.99
CA GLU A 84 18.79 -1.19 10.42
C GLU A 84 19.41 0.16 10.08
N LEU A 85 18.68 1.00 9.34
CA LEU A 85 19.16 2.33 8.95
C LEU A 85 19.44 3.22 10.17
N ARG A 86 18.64 3.11 11.23
CA ARG A 86 18.86 3.86 12.47
C ARG A 86 20.16 3.45 13.16
N VAL A 87 20.53 2.17 13.12
CA VAL A 87 21.82 1.68 13.65
C VAL A 87 22.96 2.24 12.80
N VAL A 88 22.91 2.04 11.49
CA VAL A 88 23.95 2.49 10.55
C VAL A 88 24.18 4.00 10.63
N LEU A 89 23.11 4.81 10.67
CA LEU A 89 23.23 6.27 10.74
C LEU A 89 23.74 6.76 12.10
N ARG A 90 23.53 6.02 13.19
CA ARG A 90 24.11 6.33 14.50
C ARG A 90 25.61 6.02 14.53
N GLU A 91 26.02 4.90 13.95
CA GLU A 91 27.43 4.52 13.82
C GLU A 91 28.19 5.45 12.85
N ALA A 92 27.52 5.90 11.78
CA ALA A 92 28.05 6.83 10.80
C ALA A 92 28.17 8.28 11.31
N ARG A 93 27.94 8.53 12.61
CA ARG A 93 28.21 9.82 13.25
C ARG A 93 29.56 9.76 14.01
N PRO A 94 30.71 9.85 13.34
CA PRO A 94 31.97 10.00 14.04
C PRO A 94 32.03 11.41 14.62
N GLY A 95 32.10 11.52 15.96
CA GLY A 95 32.46 12.73 16.71
C GLY A 95 31.68 14.02 16.35
N ALA A 96 30.65 14.33 17.13
CA ALA A 96 30.33 15.74 17.38
C ALA A 96 31.41 16.35 18.30
#